data_AF-A0A1Y6D3Y7-F1
#
_entry.id   AF-A0A1Y6D3Y7-F1
#
_cell.length_a   1.000
_cell.length_b   1.000
_cell.length_c   1.000
_cell.angle_alpha   90.00
_cell.angle_beta   90.00
_cell.angle_gamma   90.00
#
_symmetry.space_group_name_H-M   'P 1'
#
loop_
_entity.id
_entity.type
_entity.pdbx_description
1 polymer ?
#
loop_
_entity_poly.entity_id
_entity_poly.type
_entity_poly.pdbx_seq_one_letter_code
_entity_poly.pdbx_strand_id
1 'polypeptide(L)'
;MIGGIVAIVIAYGFYRAAETRGLPNFQWAVAGTLAYYLPNFIWSLAVAKPWVNSLHAANNAGMAGIANLSSVLIGLAVALVVYKFLLPRAPLAQ
;
A
#
# COMPACT_ATOMS: atom_id res chain seq x y z
N MET A 1 5.79 -12.30 0.50
CA MET A 1 4.52 -12.83 1.08
C MET A 1 3.78 -11.76 1.89
N ILE A 2 4.42 -11.08 2.85
CA ILE A 2 3.79 -10.05 3.71
C ILE A 2 3.05 -8.98 2.89
N GLY A 3 3.69 -8.43 1.86
CA GLY A 3 3.08 -7.35 1.07
C GLY A 3 1.78 -7.75 0.35
N GLY A 4 1.61 -9.02 -0.03
CA GLY A 4 0.38 -9.51 -0.66
C GLY A 4 -0.76 -9.67 0.34
N ILE A 5 -0.46 -10.15 1.55
CA ILE A 5 -1.45 -10.26 2.65
C ILE A 5 -1.97 -8.86 3.01
N VAL A 6 -1.06 -7.89 3.15
CA VAL A 6 -1.42 -6.49 3.42
C VAL A 6 -2.31 -5.93 2.30
N ALA A 7 -1.99 -6.21 1.03
CA ALA A 7 -2.82 -5.77 -0.09
C ALA A 7 -4.25 -6.35 -0.02
N ILE A 8 -4.41 -7.62 0.33
CA ILE A 8 -5.73 -8.26 0.48
C ILE A 8 -6.53 -7.58 1.60
N VAL A 9 -5.92 -7.32 2.74
CA VAL A 9 -6.59 -6.63 3.86
C VAL A 9 -7.01 -5.22 3.46
N ILE A 10 -6.16 -4.49 2.75
CA ILE A 10 -6.49 -3.15 2.23
C ILE A 10 -7.65 -3.23 1.24
N ALA A 11 -7.58 -4.13 0.26
CA ALA A 11 -8.64 -4.32 -0.73
C ALA A 11 -9.98 -4.64 -0.06
N TYR A 12 -9.98 -5.53 0.93
CA TYR A 12 -11.16 -5.87 1.72
C TYR A 12 -11.71 -4.68 2.53
N GLY A 13 -10.84 -3.91 3.17
CA GLY A 13 -11.23 -2.71 3.91
C GLY A 13 -11.92 -1.68 3.02
N PHE A 14 -11.35 -1.43 1.84
CA PHE A 14 -11.94 -0.54 0.83
C PHE A 14 -13.26 -1.07 0.28
N TYR A 15 -13.34 -2.36 -0.04
CA TYR A 15 -14.57 -3.01 -0.48
C TYR A 15 -15.71 -2.79 0.53
N ARG A 16 -15.47 -3.11 1.81
CA ARG A 16 -16.49 -3.03 2.85
C ARG A 16 -16.86 -1.58 3.19
N ALA A 17 -15.91 -0.66 3.12
CA ALA A 17 -16.18 0.76 3.31
C ALA A 17 -17.00 1.37 2.18
N ALA A 18 -16.81 0.91 0.94
CA ALA A 18 -17.62 1.32 -0.20
C ALA A 18 -19.02 0.71 -0.14
N GLU A 19 -19.13 -0.57 0.25
CA GLU A 19 -20.41 -1.29 0.39
C GLU A 19 -21.35 -0.61 1.38
N THR A 20 -20.82 -0.24 2.55
CA THR A 20 -21.58 0.46 3.60
C THR A 20 -22.03 1.87 3.19
N ARG A 21 -21.52 2.42 2.08
CA ARG A 21 -21.82 3.76 1.58
C ARG A 21 -22.58 3.77 0.26
N GLY A 22 -22.93 2.60 -0.29
CA GLY A 22 -23.57 2.49 -1.61
C GLY A 22 -22.69 2.96 -2.77
N LEU A 23 -21.36 2.90 -2.60
CA LEU A 23 -20.39 3.22 -3.66
C LEU A 23 -20.09 1.99 -4.52
N PRO A 24 -19.42 2.12 -5.68
CA PRO A 24 -19.00 0.95 -6.47
C PRO A 24 -17.92 0.11 -5.75
N ASN A 25 -18.34 -0.91 -5.00
CA ASN A 25 -17.48 -1.71 -4.10
C ASN A 25 -16.24 -2.27 -4.78
N PHE A 26 -16.42 -2.87 -5.97
CA PHE A 26 -15.32 -3.50 -6.70
C PHE A 26 -14.29 -2.47 -7.21
N GLN A 27 -14.75 -1.32 -7.70
CA GLN A 27 -13.85 -0.26 -8.17
C GLN A 27 -13.03 0.32 -7.01
N TRP A 28 -13.65 0.50 -5.83
CA TRP A 28 -12.94 0.97 -4.64
C TRP A 28 -11.97 -0.07 -4.08
N ALA A 29 -12.27 -1.36 -4.17
CA ALA A 29 -11.33 -2.43 -3.81
C ALA A 29 -10.07 -2.40 -4.71
N VAL A 30 -10.26 -2.21 -6.02
CA VAL A 30 -9.16 -2.01 -6.98
C VAL A 30 -8.39 -0.73 -6.66
N ALA A 31 -9.09 0.39 -6.40
CA ALA A 31 -8.46 1.65 -6.03
C ALA A 31 -7.60 1.54 -4.76
N GLY A 32 -8.09 0.85 -3.72
CA GLY A 32 -7.32 0.58 -2.50
C GLY A 32 -6.08 -0.28 -2.77
N THR A 33 -6.21 -1.29 -3.64
CA THR A 33 -5.09 -2.14 -4.06
C THR A 33 -4.02 -1.33 -4.80
N LEU A 34 -4.42 -0.44 -5.72
CA LEU A 34 -3.51 0.45 -6.44
C LEU A 34 -2.86 1.48 -5.51
N ALA A 35 -3.64 2.06 -4.59
CA ALA A 35 -3.15 3.01 -3.59
C ALA A 35 -2.08 2.40 -2.67
N TYR A 36 -2.08 1.08 -2.49
CA TYR A 36 -1.04 0.36 -1.80
C TYR A 36 0.15 0.01 -2.71
N TYR A 37 -0.10 -0.64 -3.85
CA TYR A 37 0.96 -1.22 -4.68
C TYR A 37 1.81 -0.17 -5.41
N LEU A 38 1.21 0.90 -5.93
CA LEU A 38 1.96 1.92 -6.68
C LEU A 38 3.04 2.59 -5.82
N PRO A 39 2.73 3.21 -4.67
CA PRO A 39 3.75 3.84 -3.84
C PRO A 39 4.73 2.81 -3.24
N ASN A 40 4.26 1.61 -2.88
CA ASN A 40 5.14 0.52 -2.45
C ASN A 40 6.18 0.17 -3.52
N PHE A 41 5.73 -0.04 -4.77
CA PHE A 41 6.60 -0.38 -5.89
C PHE A 41 7.59 0.74 -6.22
N ILE A 42 7.11 1.98 -6.28
CA ILE A 42 7.94 3.18 -6.52
C ILE A 42 9.01 3.29 -5.43
N TRP A 43 8.63 3.20 -4.15
CA TRP A 43 9.58 3.27 -3.04
C TRP A 43 10.58 2.11 -3.04
N SER A 44 10.09 0.90 -3.34
CA SER A 44 10.92 -0.30 -3.40
C SER A 44 12.05 -0.14 -4.43
N LEU A 45 11.73 0.34 -5.63
CA LEU A 45 12.71 0.52 -6.69
C LEU A 45 13.61 1.74 -6.50
N ALA A 46 13.03 2.88 -6.10
CA ALA A 46 13.75 4.14 -6.04
C ALA A 46 14.60 4.29 -4.76
N VAL A 47 14.16 3.69 -3.64
CA VAL A 47 14.77 3.93 -2.33
C VAL A 47 15.24 2.64 -1.68
N ALA A 48 14.36 1.66 -1.51
CA ALA A 48 14.70 0.45 -0.76
C ALA A 48 15.80 -0.37 -1.46
N LYS A 49 15.70 -0.57 -2.78
CA LYS A 49 16.67 -1.38 -3.52
C LYS A 49 18.09 -0.78 -3.54
N PRO A 50 18.30 0.52 -3.82
CA PRO A 50 19.62 1.14 -3.68
C PRO A 50 20.16 1.04 -2.25
N TRP A 51 19.31 1.24 -1.25
CA TRP A 51 19.72 1.21 0.15
C TRP A 51 20.08 -0.21 0.61
N VAL A 52 19.32 -1.22 0.21
CA VAL A 52 19.63 -2.63 0.46
C VAL A 52 20.98 -3.01 -0.17
N ASN A 53 21.27 -2.53 -1.39
CA ASN A 53 22.54 -2.79 -2.05
C ASN A 53 23.74 -2.20 -1.26
N SER A 54 23.62 -0.98 -0.74
CA SER A 54 24.68 -0.39 0.08
C SER A 54 24.85 -1.09 1.43
N LEU A 55 23.74 -1.53 2.04
CA LEU A 55 23.76 -2.26 3.31
C LEU A 55 24.33 -3.68 3.18
N HIS A 56 24.07 -4.37 2.07
CA HIS A 56 24.73 -5.66 1.77
C HIS A 56 26.23 -5.50 1.57
N ALA A 57 26.69 -4.43 0.90
CA ALA A 57 28.11 -4.14 0.77
C ALA A 57 28.80 -3.88 2.13
N ALA A 58 28.05 -3.36 3.10
CA ALA A 58 28.49 -3.17 4.49
C ALA A 58 28.27 -4.39 5.40
N ASN A 59 27.87 -5.54 4.83
CA ASN A 59 27.57 -6.78 5.55
C ASN A 59 26.50 -6.64 6.66
N ASN A 60 25.59 -5.67 6.52
CA ASN A 60 24.57 -5.36 7.53
C ASN A 60 23.19 -5.91 7.14
N ALA A 61 23.03 -7.23 7.26
CA ALA A 61 21.83 -7.95 6.86
C ALA A 61 20.56 -7.53 7.63
N GLY A 62 20.70 -7.14 8.90
CA GLY A 62 19.57 -6.69 9.72
C GLY A 62 18.93 -5.41 9.18
N MET A 63 19.75 -4.41 8.88
CA MET A 63 19.27 -3.16 8.28
C MET A 63 18.72 -3.37 6.86
N ALA A 64 19.29 -4.30 6.08
CA ALA A 64 18.77 -4.64 4.75
C ALA A 64 17.35 -5.24 4.82
N GLY A 65 17.05 -6.02 5.86
CA GLY A 65 15.70 -6.52 6.14
C GLY A 65 14.70 -5.39 6.44
N ILE A 66 15.11 -4.42 7.26
CA ILE A 66 14.28 -3.25 7.61
C ILE A 66 14.03 -2.37 6.38
N ALA A 67 15.06 -2.13 5.57
CA ALA A 67 14.95 -1.36 4.34
C ALA A 67 13.93 -2.00 3.37
N ASN A 68 13.92 -3.34 3.25
CA ASN A 68 12.90 -4.05 2.46
C ASN A 68 11.49 -3.91 3.04
N LEU A 69 11.33 -3.87 4.37
CA LEU A 69 10.03 -3.70 5.01
C LEU A 69 9.49 -2.27 4.85
N SER A 70 10.36 -1.28 4.68
CA SER A 70 9.97 0.13 4.55
C SER A 70 9.00 0.39 3.39
N SER A 71 9.14 -0.33 2.28
CA SER A 71 8.27 -0.19 1.11
C SER A 71 6.82 -0.59 1.40
N VAL A 72 6.62 -1.64 2.21
CA VAL A 72 5.30 -2.07 2.70
C VAL A 72 4.66 -0.99 3.56
N LEU A 73 5.44 -0.36 4.44
CA LEU A 73 4.94 0.72 5.32
C LEU A 73 4.52 1.95 4.53
N ILE A 74 5.28 2.32 3.50
CA ILE A 74 4.94 3.43 2.61
C ILE A 74 3.65 3.13 1.83
N GLY A 75 3.53 1.92 1.27
CA GLY A 75 2.30 1.50 0.61
C GLY A 75 1.08 1.56 1.54
N LEU A 76 1.24 1.05 2.77
CA LEU A 76 0.18 1.07 3.78
C LEU A 76 -0.21 2.50 4.16
N ALA A 77 0.76 3.38 4.39
CA ALA A 77 0.52 4.77 4.74
C ALA A 77 -0.31 5.49 3.66
N VAL A 78 0.04 5.32 2.38
CA VAL A 78 -0.71 5.93 1.28
C VAL A 78 -2.11 5.35 1.18
N ALA A 79 -2.27 4.03 1.27
CA ALA A 79 -3.58 3.40 1.26
C ALA A 79 -4.49 3.89 2.40
N LEU A 80 -3.94 4.08 3.60
CA LEU A 80 -4.67 4.64 4.75
C LEU A 80 -5.09 6.10 4.51
N VAL A 81 -4.24 6.91 3.88
CA VAL A 81 -4.58 8.29 3.49
C VAL A 81 -5.75 8.26 2.50
N VAL A 82 -5.69 7.43 1.47
CA VAL A 82 -6.79 7.30 0.49
C VAL A 82 -8.08 6.83 1.18
N TYR A 83 -7.97 5.84 2.07
CA TYR A 83 -9.10 5.32 2.82
C TYR A 83 -9.76 6.38 3.71
N LYS A 84 -8.95 7.20 4.39
CA LYS A 84 -9.44 8.19 5.35
C LYS A 84 -9.95 9.47 4.69
N PHE A 85 -9.35 9.90 3.58
CA PHE A 85 -9.64 11.22 3.00
C PHE A 85 -10.36 11.18 1.65
N LEU A 86 -10.10 10.20 0.79
CA LEU A 86 -10.68 10.14 -0.56
C LEU A 86 -11.98 9.34 -0.57
N LEU A 87 -12.00 8.15 0.04
CA LEU A 87 -13.19 7.29 0.08
C LEU A 87 -14.42 8.01 0.69
N PRO A 88 -14.29 8.84 1.76
CA PRO A 88 -15.44 9.56 2.29
C PRO A 88 -15.94 10.73 1.47
N ARG A 89 -15.14 11.22 0.52
CA ARG A 89 -15.49 12.34 -0.36
C ARG A 89 -15.97 11.86 -1.73
N ALA A 90 -16.08 10.55 -1.93
CA ALA A 90 -16.52 9.97 -3.18
C ALA A 90 -17.99 10.32 -3.46
N PRO A 91 -18.31 10.87 -4.64
CA PRO A 91 -19.70 11.05 -5.04
C PRO A 91 -20.38 9.69 -5.15
N LEU A 92 -21.65 9.62 -4.71
CA LEU A 92 -22.48 8.43 -4.90
C LEU A 92 -22.56 8.12 -6.40
N ALA A 93 -22.47 6.84 -6.76
CA ALA A 93 -22.75 6.42 -8.12
C ALA A 93 -24.24 6.69 -8.39
N GLN A 94 -24.52 7.66 -9.25
CA GLN A 94 -25.87 7.96 -9.74
C GLN A 94 -26.38 6.83 -10.64
#